data_AF-A0ABD1EXA8-F1
#
_entry.id   AF-A0ABD1EXA8-F1
#
_cell.length_a   1.000
_cell.length_b   1.000
_cell.length_c   1.000
_cell.angle_alpha   90.00
_cell.angle_beta   90.00
_cell.angle_gamma   90.00
#
_symmetry.space_group_name_H-M   'P 1'
#
loop_
_entity.id
_entity.type
_entity.pdbx_description
1 polymer ?
#
loop_
_entity_poly.entity_id
_entity_poly.type
_entity_poly.pdbx_seq_one_letter_code
_entity_poly.pdbx_strand_id
1 'polypeptide(L)'
;MLSGIRRSLEKLSNNITLNISKYNYLNYFSENNQVIEPETANEDGNEYENDADEDEEDCVRYNESNFKFVDFANRLPNPKIIKACGLGLKNFDSNSFYTNHCIVKLLHRIAFDCKMYVMVFQLSIFRTFQKVFLMKELPQYKELVKFATYIVRQFIKVAEVNKKVFMEALFWKNSKECFDIEHGYSETHGKQATQRAWSEEQEDELRTLFMEHKESQNQEDVVDWITSNLIDQSKSRRQVLKKLKELMLLIDYKGRKKSTVSKSSNSWTLDEEANLQELFEQYKETDDPLGEIMNNLENRKAKNRIVEKLLIMGLIRDKNEIRKRRNKQGRKCE
;
A
#
# COMPACT_ATOMS: atom_id res chain seq x y z
N MET A 1 0.99 25.24 29.07
CA MET A 1 1.35 24.90 27.66
C MET A 1 0.23 25.20 26.67
N LEU A 2 -1.01 24.72 26.88
CA LEU A 2 -2.15 24.97 25.98
C LEU A 2 -2.53 26.46 25.83
N SER A 3 -2.36 27.27 26.89
CA SER A 3 -2.59 28.72 26.85
C SER A 3 -1.60 29.46 25.94
N GLY A 4 -0.34 29.00 25.89
CA GLY A 4 0.69 29.55 25.00
C GLY A 4 0.43 29.21 23.54
N ILE A 5 -0.01 27.98 23.27
CA ILE A 5 -0.39 27.53 21.92
C ILE A 5 -1.62 28.30 21.43
N ARG A 6 -2.66 28.45 22.28
CA ARG A 6 -3.85 29.25 21.96
C ARG A 6 -3.50 30.70 21.66
N ARG A 7 -2.64 31.32 22.47
CA ARG A 7 -2.21 32.71 22.29
C ARG A 7 -1.33 32.87 21.03
N SER A 8 -0.56 31.85 20.65
CA SER A 8 0.17 31.82 19.37
C SER A 8 -0.74 31.60 18.16
N LEU A 9 -1.79 30.78 18.28
CA LEU A 9 -2.78 30.54 17.23
C LEU A 9 -3.72 31.75 17.03
N GLU A 10 -4.13 32.42 18.09
CA GLU A 10 -4.92 33.67 18.02
C GLU A 10 -4.10 34.81 17.39
N LYS A 11 -2.80 34.92 17.74
CA LYS A 11 -1.88 35.87 17.09
C LYS A 11 -1.64 35.56 15.60
N LEU A 12 -1.61 34.27 15.23
CA LEU A 12 -1.55 33.84 13.83
C LEU A 12 -2.85 34.20 13.12
N SER A 13 -4.00 33.87 13.68
CA SER A 13 -5.33 34.20 13.15
C SER A 13 -5.45 35.70 12.85
N ASN A 14 -5.09 36.56 13.80
CA ASN A 14 -5.22 38.01 13.64
C ASN A 14 -4.26 38.60 12.58
N ASN A 15 -3.03 38.07 12.46
CA ASN A 15 -2.08 38.48 11.41
C ASN A 15 -2.50 38.01 10.01
N ILE A 16 -3.16 36.85 9.94
CA ILE A 16 -3.69 36.26 8.70
C ILE A 16 -4.90 37.08 8.23
N THR A 17 -5.85 37.42 9.10
CA THR A 17 -7.04 38.24 8.77
C THR A 17 -6.66 39.63 8.22
N LEU A 18 -5.62 40.28 8.76
CA LEU A 18 -5.15 41.58 8.28
C LEU A 18 -4.49 41.55 6.88
N ASN A 19 -3.94 40.40 6.45
CA ASN A 19 -3.33 40.26 5.12
C ASN A 19 -4.31 39.72 4.05
N ILE A 20 -5.51 39.26 4.45
CA ILE A 20 -6.51 38.64 3.56
C ILE A 20 -7.25 39.66 2.70
N SER A 21 -7.35 40.94 3.08
CA SER A 21 -8.14 41.94 2.33
C SER A 21 -7.52 42.44 1.02
N LYS A 22 -6.27 42.06 0.71
CA LYS A 22 -5.48 42.76 -0.34
C LYS A 22 -5.28 42.00 -1.67
N TYR A 23 -5.76 40.76 -1.82
CA TYR A 23 -5.44 39.96 -3.02
C TYR A 23 -6.62 39.13 -3.55
N ASN A 24 -7.21 39.62 -4.65
CA ASN A 24 -8.08 38.86 -5.57
C ASN A 24 -7.21 38.06 -6.55
N TYR A 25 -7.38 36.74 -6.61
CA TYR A 25 -6.41 35.80 -7.19
C TYR A 25 -7.05 34.75 -8.14
N LEU A 26 -8.06 35.12 -8.94
CA LEU A 26 -8.74 34.17 -9.83
C LEU A 26 -8.16 34.08 -11.26
N ASN A 27 -7.32 35.03 -11.72
CA ASN A 27 -7.08 35.17 -13.16
C ASN A 27 -5.73 34.68 -13.70
N TYR A 28 -4.86 34.02 -12.92
CA TYR A 28 -3.48 33.76 -13.40
C TYR A 28 -3.09 32.29 -13.61
N PHE A 29 -3.99 31.33 -13.35
CA PHE A 29 -3.63 29.89 -13.48
C PHE A 29 -4.47 29.13 -14.52
N SER A 30 -5.38 29.81 -15.21
CA SER A 30 -6.15 29.24 -16.32
C SER A 30 -5.37 29.15 -17.63
N GLU A 31 -4.21 29.82 -17.75
CA GLU A 31 -3.50 29.95 -19.04
C GLU A 31 -2.54 28.81 -19.40
N ASN A 32 -2.36 27.78 -18.57
CA ASN A 32 -1.33 26.74 -18.85
C ASN A 32 -1.84 25.28 -18.83
N ASN A 33 -3.15 25.04 -19.03
CA ASN A 33 -3.66 23.69 -19.29
C ASN A 33 -4.19 23.63 -20.73
N GLN A 34 -3.36 23.16 -21.66
CA GLN A 34 -3.84 22.68 -22.96
C GLN A 34 -4.66 21.41 -22.75
N VAL A 35 -5.95 21.51 -23.05
CA VAL A 35 -6.90 20.39 -23.11
C VAL A 35 -6.79 19.79 -24.51
N ILE A 36 -6.58 18.48 -24.60
CA ILE A 36 -6.69 17.72 -25.84
C ILE A 36 -8.03 16.98 -25.76
N GLU A 37 -8.96 17.34 -26.65
CA GLU A 37 -10.26 16.67 -26.84
C GLU A 37 -10.08 15.36 -27.64
N PRO A 38 -10.85 14.31 -27.35
CA PRO A 38 -10.94 13.15 -28.23
C PRO A 38 -12.07 13.33 -29.26
N GLU A 39 -11.71 13.24 -30.54
CA GLU A 39 -12.65 13.14 -31.65
C GLU A 39 -13.41 11.80 -31.65
N THR A 40 -14.69 11.90 -31.98
CA THR A 40 -15.65 10.82 -32.25
C THR A 40 -15.45 10.21 -33.63
N ALA A 41 -15.64 8.89 -33.77
CA ALA A 41 -16.06 8.26 -35.02
C ALA A 41 -16.96 7.04 -34.74
N ASN A 42 -18.12 7.03 -35.41
CA ASN A 42 -19.14 5.98 -35.43
C ASN A 42 -18.92 5.01 -36.62
N GLU A 43 -19.78 3.97 -36.65
CA GLU A 43 -20.17 3.09 -37.79
C GLU A 43 -19.22 1.92 -38.11
N ASP A 44 -19.64 0.72 -38.52
CA ASP A 44 -20.91 -0.04 -38.58
C ASP A 44 -20.49 -1.50 -38.91
N GLY A 45 -21.37 -2.49 -38.71
CA GLY A 45 -21.04 -3.92 -38.70
C GLY A 45 -20.71 -4.60 -40.03
N ASN A 46 -20.20 -5.84 -39.94
CA ASN A 46 -20.64 -7.02 -40.71
C ASN A 46 -19.90 -8.30 -40.27
N GLU A 47 -20.67 -9.38 -40.12
CA GLU A 47 -20.24 -10.78 -39.95
C GLU A 47 -19.64 -11.33 -41.25
N TYR A 48 -18.61 -12.19 -41.15
CA TYR A 48 -18.46 -13.41 -41.96
C TYR A 48 -17.57 -14.44 -41.22
N GLU A 49 -18.07 -15.66 -41.07
CA GLU A 49 -17.30 -16.88 -40.78
C GLU A 49 -16.34 -17.21 -41.95
N ASN A 50 -15.12 -17.70 -41.68
CA ASN A 50 -14.74 -19.12 -41.86
C ASN A 50 -13.21 -19.35 -41.81
N ASP A 51 -12.84 -20.44 -41.12
CA ASP A 51 -11.69 -21.37 -41.25
C ASP A 51 -10.26 -20.95 -41.67
N ALA A 52 -9.33 -21.60 -40.93
CA ALA A 52 -8.04 -22.19 -41.35
C ALA A 52 -6.72 -21.44 -41.07
N ASP A 53 -5.90 -22.18 -40.30
CA ASP A 53 -4.44 -22.35 -40.33
C ASP A 53 -3.47 -21.34 -39.69
N GLU A 54 -2.81 -21.89 -38.65
CA GLU A 54 -1.41 -21.77 -38.23
C GLU A 54 -0.60 -20.59 -38.76
N ASP A 55 -0.36 -19.62 -37.86
CA ASP A 55 0.97 -19.06 -37.59
C ASP A 55 0.88 -18.26 -36.26
N GLU A 56 1.11 -18.93 -35.12
CA GLU A 56 1.45 -18.23 -33.87
C GLU A 56 2.88 -17.66 -34.02
N GLU A 57 3.00 -16.59 -34.80
CA GLU A 57 4.01 -15.58 -34.50
C GLU A 57 3.80 -15.15 -33.05
N ASP A 58 4.89 -15.09 -32.28
CA ASP A 58 4.93 -14.54 -30.93
C ASP A 58 4.40 -13.10 -30.97
N CYS A 59 3.08 -12.96 -30.97
CA CYS A 59 2.40 -11.71 -30.74
C CYS A 59 2.70 -11.38 -29.30
N VAL A 60 3.70 -10.51 -29.11
CA VAL A 60 3.95 -9.84 -27.84
C VAL A 60 2.60 -9.33 -27.36
N ARG A 61 1.99 -10.04 -26.40
CA ARG A 61 0.75 -9.60 -25.80
C ARG A 61 1.05 -8.28 -25.12
N TYR A 62 0.74 -7.18 -25.81
CA TYR A 62 0.59 -5.90 -25.17
C TYR A 62 -0.63 -6.02 -24.25
N ASN A 63 -0.39 -6.47 -23.01
CA ASN A 63 -1.33 -6.18 -21.96
C ASN A 63 -1.28 -4.67 -21.76
N GLU A 64 -2.17 -3.94 -22.41
CA GLU A 64 -2.43 -2.55 -22.08
C GLU A 64 -2.91 -2.53 -20.63
N SER A 65 -1.97 -2.29 -19.70
CA SER A 65 -2.32 -2.02 -18.32
C SER A 65 -3.11 -0.74 -18.33
N ASN A 66 -4.40 -0.83 -18.04
CA ASN A 66 -5.31 0.30 -17.99
C ASN A 66 -4.81 1.28 -16.90
N PHE A 67 -3.91 2.19 -17.29
CA PHE A 67 -3.19 3.06 -16.36
C PHE A 67 -4.12 4.19 -15.94
N LYS A 68 -4.89 3.93 -14.88
CA LYS A 68 -5.73 4.94 -14.25
C LYS A 68 -4.83 5.84 -13.40
N PHE A 69 -4.46 6.99 -13.94
CA PHE A 69 -3.68 8.01 -13.22
C PHE A 69 -4.29 8.35 -11.84
N VAL A 70 -5.62 8.28 -11.73
CA VAL A 70 -6.37 8.51 -10.49
C VAL A 70 -5.99 7.49 -9.40
N ASP A 71 -5.79 6.21 -9.74
CA ASP A 71 -5.43 5.18 -8.77
C ASP A 71 -4.01 5.37 -8.23
N PHE A 72 -3.10 5.85 -9.09
CA PHE A 72 -1.76 6.25 -8.67
C PHE A 72 -1.79 7.51 -7.79
N ALA A 73 -2.55 8.52 -8.20
CA ALA A 73 -2.71 9.77 -7.43
C ALA A 73 -3.28 9.49 -6.03
N ASN A 74 -4.27 8.60 -5.91
CA ASN A 74 -4.86 8.18 -4.65
C ASN A 74 -3.89 7.45 -3.69
N ARG A 75 -2.71 7.04 -4.17
CA ARG A 75 -1.64 6.46 -3.34
C ARG A 75 -0.69 7.51 -2.75
N LEU A 76 -0.68 8.73 -3.30
CA LEU A 76 0.15 9.85 -2.83
C LEU A 76 -0.23 10.38 -1.43
N PRO A 77 -1.52 10.41 -1.02
CA PRO A 77 -1.94 10.75 0.33
C PRO A 77 -1.50 9.67 1.33
N ASN A 78 -0.22 9.69 1.71
CA ASN A 78 0.37 8.80 2.71
C ASN A 78 1.02 9.64 3.83
N PRO A 79 0.76 9.33 5.12
CA PRO A 79 1.36 10.06 6.23
C PRO A 79 2.90 10.14 6.18
N LYS A 80 3.57 9.11 5.63
CA LYS A 80 5.03 9.08 5.48
C LYS A 80 5.53 10.11 4.47
N ILE A 81 4.81 10.30 3.37
CA ILE A 81 5.17 11.28 2.32
C ILE A 81 5.05 12.69 2.91
N ILE A 82 3.96 12.98 3.62
CA ILE A 82 3.73 14.31 4.20
C ILE A 82 4.73 14.59 5.33
N LYS A 83 5.11 13.58 6.12
CA LYS A 83 6.24 13.67 7.08
C LYS A 83 7.54 14.08 6.40
N ALA A 84 7.89 13.42 5.30
CA ALA A 84 9.10 13.73 4.55
C ALA A 84 9.05 15.15 3.97
N CYS A 85 7.93 15.54 3.36
CA CYS A 85 7.73 16.89 2.84
C CYS A 85 7.80 17.96 3.96
N GLY A 86 7.15 17.70 5.10
CA GLY A 86 7.18 18.60 6.24
C GLY A 86 8.58 18.75 6.84
N LEU A 87 9.39 17.68 6.83
CA LEU A 87 10.80 17.74 7.23
C LEU A 87 11.63 18.55 6.22
N GLY A 88 11.43 18.32 4.91
CA GLY A 88 12.11 19.07 3.85
C GLY A 88 11.81 20.57 3.90
N LEU A 89 10.56 20.94 4.21
CA LEU A 89 10.15 22.34 4.39
C LEU A 89 10.78 23.00 5.63
N LYS A 90 11.20 22.25 6.65
CA LYS A 90 11.79 22.82 7.88
C LYS A 90 13.00 23.72 7.60
N ASN A 91 13.77 23.38 6.57
CA ASN A 91 14.99 24.05 6.12
C ASN A 91 14.81 24.73 4.75
N PHE A 92 13.60 25.26 4.47
CA PHE A 92 13.28 25.89 3.17
C PHE A 92 14.20 27.06 2.80
N ASP A 93 14.84 27.69 3.78
CA ASP A 93 15.80 28.77 3.65
C ASP A 93 17.16 28.30 3.11
N SER A 94 17.59 27.10 3.49
CA SER A 94 18.85 26.49 3.03
C SER A 94 18.68 25.66 1.73
N ASN A 95 17.44 25.34 1.36
CA ASN A 95 17.13 24.53 0.19
C ASN A 95 17.24 25.34 -1.11
N SER A 96 17.57 24.65 -2.21
CA SER A 96 17.48 25.24 -3.55
C SER A 96 16.03 25.59 -3.92
N PHE A 97 15.86 26.56 -4.83
CA PHE A 97 14.56 26.92 -5.38
C PHE A 97 13.84 25.69 -5.97
N TYR A 98 14.55 24.86 -6.72
CA TYR A 98 14.00 23.64 -7.34
C TYR A 98 13.49 22.63 -6.30
N THR A 99 14.26 22.38 -5.24
CA THR A 99 13.86 21.46 -4.17
C THR A 99 12.57 21.93 -3.49
N ASN A 100 12.49 23.23 -3.16
CA ASN A 100 11.29 23.81 -2.56
C ASN A 100 10.09 23.73 -3.51
N HIS A 101 10.29 24.04 -4.80
CA HIS A 101 9.26 23.89 -5.82
C HIS A 101 8.72 22.46 -5.88
N CYS A 102 9.59 21.44 -5.93
CA CYS A 102 9.17 20.04 -5.96
C CYS A 102 8.35 19.64 -4.72
N ILE A 103 8.78 20.05 -3.52
CA ILE A 103 8.07 19.73 -2.27
C ILE A 103 6.70 20.41 -2.25
N VAL A 104 6.63 21.69 -2.62
CA VAL A 104 5.37 22.45 -2.68
C VAL A 104 4.44 21.85 -3.72
N LYS A 105 4.94 21.50 -4.90
CA LYS A 105 4.14 20.90 -5.97
C LYS A 105 3.60 19.54 -5.56
N LEU A 106 4.39 18.71 -4.89
CA LEU A 106 3.92 17.43 -4.35
C LEU A 106 2.82 17.62 -3.29
N LEU A 107 3.01 18.55 -2.36
CA LEU A 107 1.99 18.87 -1.36
C LEU A 107 0.73 19.50 -1.98
N HIS A 108 0.89 20.30 -3.03
CA HIS A 108 -0.22 20.88 -3.79
C HIS A 108 -1.04 19.79 -4.48
N ARG A 109 -0.39 18.81 -5.14
CA ARG A 109 -1.11 17.68 -5.75
C ARG A 109 -1.92 16.89 -4.72
N ILE A 110 -1.36 16.66 -3.53
CA ILE A 110 -2.07 15.98 -2.44
C ILE A 110 -3.26 16.83 -1.95
N ALA A 111 -3.06 18.12 -1.75
CA ALA A 111 -4.08 19.00 -1.18
C ALA A 111 -5.22 19.34 -2.17
N PHE A 112 -4.87 19.62 -3.44
CA PHE A 112 -5.78 20.09 -4.45
C PHE A 112 -6.32 18.94 -5.31
N ASP A 113 -5.44 18.18 -5.97
CA ASP A 113 -5.84 17.16 -6.93
C ASP A 113 -6.51 15.97 -6.22
N CYS A 114 -5.93 15.51 -5.12
CA CYS A 114 -6.50 14.43 -4.32
C CYS A 114 -7.58 14.91 -3.34
N LYS A 115 -7.80 16.22 -3.21
CA LYS A 115 -8.68 16.85 -2.21
C LYS A 115 -8.34 16.47 -0.75
N MET A 116 -7.12 16.02 -0.47
CA MET A 116 -6.68 15.56 0.86
C MET A 116 -5.92 16.67 1.63
N TYR A 117 -6.39 17.91 1.54
CA TYR A 117 -5.74 19.07 2.15
C TYR A 117 -5.66 18.98 3.69
N VAL A 118 -6.59 18.25 4.32
CA VAL A 118 -6.62 18.00 5.77
C VAL A 118 -5.35 17.28 6.25
N MET A 119 -4.74 16.42 5.42
CA MET A 119 -3.52 15.73 5.81
C MET A 119 -2.32 16.68 5.99
N VAL A 120 -2.35 17.84 5.33
CA VAL A 120 -1.29 18.85 5.40
C VAL A 120 -1.42 19.71 6.66
N PHE A 121 -2.55 19.63 7.38
CA PHE A 121 -2.81 20.39 8.60
C PHE A 121 -1.94 19.96 9.78
N GLN A 122 -0.63 20.16 9.71
CA GLN A 122 0.30 19.77 10.76
C GLN A 122 0.95 21.01 11.37
N LEU A 123 1.02 21.05 12.70
CA LEU A 123 1.59 22.19 13.43
C LEU A 123 3.04 22.50 13.01
N SER A 124 3.86 21.48 12.72
CA SER A 124 5.23 21.66 12.24
C SER A 124 5.29 22.35 10.88
N ILE A 125 4.34 22.05 9.99
CA ILE A 125 4.22 22.67 8.67
C ILE A 125 3.73 24.12 8.84
N PHE A 126 2.72 24.36 9.69
CA PHE A 126 2.26 25.72 10.00
C PHE A 126 3.35 26.60 10.61
N ARG A 127 4.21 26.03 11.45
CA ARG A 127 5.37 26.77 11.99
C ARG A 127 6.34 27.19 10.89
N THR A 128 6.49 26.35 9.88
CA THR A 128 7.28 26.69 8.69
C THR A 128 6.59 27.80 7.89
N PHE A 129 5.29 27.68 7.64
CA PHE A 129 4.52 28.73 6.97
C PHE A 129 4.62 30.08 7.68
N GLN A 130 4.63 30.09 9.02
CA GLN A 130 4.85 31.32 9.78
C GLN A 130 6.19 31.98 9.42
N LYS A 131 7.28 31.21 9.30
CA LYS A 131 8.59 31.74 8.87
C LYS A 131 8.54 32.24 7.42
N VAL A 132 7.90 31.49 6.53
CA VAL A 132 7.72 31.87 5.12
C VAL A 132 6.98 33.20 4.99
N PHE A 133 5.93 33.43 5.80
CA PHE A 133 5.20 34.70 5.78
C PHE A 133 6.02 35.90 6.26
N LEU A 134 7.04 35.69 7.11
CA LEU A 134 7.97 36.76 7.48
C LEU A 134 8.93 37.13 6.33
N MET A 135 9.20 36.18 5.43
CA MET A 135 10.10 36.35 4.27
C MET A 135 9.33 36.58 2.96
N LYS A 136 8.06 37.01 3.05
CA LYS A 136 7.13 37.13 1.91
C LYS A 136 7.58 38.11 0.82
N GLU A 137 8.44 39.06 1.18
CA GLU A 137 8.95 40.09 0.26
C GLU A 137 9.94 39.52 -0.76
N LEU A 138 10.46 38.31 -0.54
CA LEU A 138 11.39 37.67 -1.46
C LEU A 138 10.64 36.90 -2.57
N PRO A 139 10.88 37.21 -3.85
CA PRO A 139 10.14 36.60 -4.97
C PRO A 139 10.35 35.09 -5.08
N GLN A 140 11.49 34.57 -4.61
CA GLN A 140 11.82 33.15 -4.59
C GLN A 140 10.85 32.28 -3.75
N TYR A 141 10.14 32.89 -2.79
CA TYR A 141 9.19 32.18 -1.93
C TYR A 141 7.73 32.45 -2.29
N LYS A 142 7.45 33.18 -3.38
CA LYS A 142 6.09 33.56 -3.78
C LYS A 142 5.15 32.37 -3.93
N GLU A 143 5.64 31.28 -4.53
CA GLU A 143 4.88 30.03 -4.68
C GLU A 143 4.55 29.39 -3.32
N LEU A 144 5.55 29.32 -2.43
CA LEU A 144 5.41 28.75 -1.09
C LEU A 144 4.44 29.60 -0.23
N VAL A 145 4.51 30.93 -0.31
CA VAL A 145 3.56 31.85 0.33
C VAL A 145 2.15 31.60 -0.19
N LYS A 146 1.98 31.42 -1.50
CA LYS A 146 0.67 31.16 -2.10
C LYS A 146 0.07 29.82 -1.60
N PHE A 147 0.87 28.76 -1.62
CA PHE A 147 0.45 27.45 -1.11
C PHE A 147 0.11 27.50 0.39
N ALA A 148 0.97 28.12 1.19
CA ALA A 148 0.74 28.31 2.63
C ALA A 148 -0.58 29.06 2.89
N THR A 149 -0.86 30.11 2.10
CA THR A 149 -2.10 30.88 2.21
C THR A 149 -3.33 30.01 1.92
N TYR A 150 -3.27 29.18 0.88
CA TYR A 150 -4.34 28.25 0.53
C TYR A 150 -4.63 27.27 1.67
N ILE A 151 -3.59 26.61 2.21
CA ILE A 151 -3.75 25.63 3.30
C ILE A 151 -4.31 26.28 4.55
N VAL A 152 -3.84 27.47 4.92
CA VAL A 152 -4.35 28.21 6.08
C VAL A 152 -5.83 28.58 5.90
N ARG A 153 -6.24 28.99 4.70
CA ARG A 153 -7.66 29.28 4.41
C ARG A 153 -8.52 28.03 4.56
N GLN A 154 -8.08 26.89 4.04
CA GLN A 154 -8.80 25.64 4.22
C GLN A 154 -8.86 25.21 5.68
N PHE A 155 -7.78 25.42 6.44
CA PHE A 155 -7.75 25.11 7.87
C PHE A 155 -8.79 25.94 8.64
N ILE A 156 -8.92 27.23 8.35
CA ILE A 156 -9.92 28.10 8.99
C ILE A 156 -11.34 27.63 8.64
N LYS A 157 -11.61 27.32 7.36
CA LYS A 157 -12.92 26.80 6.92
C LYS A 157 -13.30 25.50 7.66
N VAL A 158 -12.35 24.56 7.76
CA VAL A 158 -12.59 23.32 8.50
C VAL A 158 -12.73 23.59 10.01
N ALA A 159 -12.01 24.57 10.56
CA ALA A 159 -12.13 24.93 11.98
C ALA A 159 -13.49 25.54 12.35
N GLU A 160 -14.18 26.18 11.39
CA GLU A 160 -15.55 26.68 11.57
C GLU A 160 -16.54 25.52 11.74
N VAL A 161 -16.37 24.44 10.97
CA VAL A 161 -17.20 23.23 11.04
C VAL A 161 -16.81 22.36 12.26
N ASN A 162 -15.51 22.14 12.45
CA ASN A 162 -14.95 21.25 13.45
C ASN A 162 -13.86 21.93 14.28
N LYS A 163 -14.24 22.48 15.44
CA LYS A 163 -13.31 23.11 16.39
C LYS A 163 -12.23 22.16 16.94
N LYS A 164 -12.40 20.83 16.81
CA LYS A 164 -11.36 19.86 17.25
C LYS A 164 -10.17 19.80 16.29
N VAL A 165 -10.26 20.40 15.09
CA VAL A 165 -9.16 20.41 14.11
C VAL A 165 -7.86 21.00 14.67
N PHE A 166 -7.95 21.92 15.65
CA PHE A 166 -6.77 22.48 16.33
C PHE A 166 -6.01 21.43 17.17
N MET A 167 -6.72 20.48 17.77
CA MET A 167 -6.10 19.36 18.50
C MET A 167 -5.58 18.31 17.52
N GLU A 168 -6.36 18.01 16.48
CA GLU A 168 -5.94 17.09 15.42
C GLU A 168 -4.69 17.58 14.69
N ALA A 169 -4.47 18.89 14.58
CA ALA A 169 -3.26 19.49 14.01
C ALA A 169 -1.94 19.07 14.70
N LEU A 170 -2.01 18.49 15.90
CA LEU A 170 -0.85 17.97 16.62
C LEU A 170 -0.42 16.58 16.12
N PHE A 171 -1.34 15.80 15.57
CA PHE A 171 -1.11 14.41 15.19
C PHE A 171 -1.12 14.21 13.67
N TRP A 172 -0.41 13.19 13.21
CA TRP A 172 -0.41 12.83 11.78
C TRP A 172 -1.68 12.09 11.44
N LYS A 173 -2.43 12.59 10.45
CA LYS A 173 -3.72 12.03 10.03
C LYS A 173 -3.55 10.91 9.04
N ASN A 174 -4.40 9.90 9.15
CA ASN A 174 -4.59 8.90 8.10
C ASN A 174 -5.64 9.36 7.09
N SER A 175 -5.62 8.80 5.87
CA SER A 175 -6.60 9.17 4.82
C SER A 175 -8.05 8.93 5.26
N LYS A 176 -8.29 7.95 6.13
CA LYS A 176 -9.62 7.65 6.68
C LYS A 176 -10.12 8.74 7.63
N GLU A 177 -9.24 9.28 8.46
CA GLU A 177 -9.58 10.32 9.45
C GLU A 177 -9.82 11.69 8.78
N CYS A 178 -9.29 11.90 7.58
CA CYS A 178 -9.40 13.20 6.91
C CYS A 178 -10.84 13.56 6.55
N PHE A 179 -11.63 12.58 6.14
CA PHE A 179 -13.04 12.78 5.84
C PHE A 179 -13.83 13.19 7.10
N ASP A 180 -13.57 12.50 8.21
CA ASP A 180 -14.20 12.77 9.51
C ASP A 180 -13.82 14.15 10.05
N ILE A 181 -12.57 14.57 9.83
CA ILE A 181 -12.08 15.87 10.28
C ILE A 181 -12.71 17.01 9.44
N GLU A 182 -12.89 16.80 8.13
CA GLU A 182 -13.47 17.78 7.19
C GLU A 182 -14.97 18.00 7.44
N HIS A 183 -15.75 16.93 7.56
CA HIS A 183 -17.21 17.00 7.66
C HIS A 183 -17.73 17.02 9.11
N GLY A 184 -16.82 16.92 10.09
CA GLY A 184 -17.14 16.74 11.49
C GLY A 184 -17.42 15.27 11.82
N TYR A 185 -17.00 14.85 13.02
CA TYR A 185 -17.17 13.47 13.47
C TYR A 185 -18.66 13.11 13.51
N SER A 186 -19.12 12.34 12.54
CA SER A 186 -20.47 11.76 12.58
C SER A 186 -20.55 10.75 13.73
N GLU A 187 -21.63 10.76 14.51
CA GLU A 187 -21.82 9.91 15.70
C GLU A 187 -21.69 8.40 15.41
N THR A 188 -21.81 8.00 14.15
CA THR A 188 -21.59 6.64 13.65
C THR A 188 -20.16 6.13 13.86
N HIS A 189 -19.15 7.00 13.80
CA HIS A 189 -17.75 6.61 14.01
C HIS A 189 -17.38 6.42 15.48
N GLY A 190 -18.10 7.08 16.40
CA GLY A 190 -17.96 6.85 17.83
C GLY A 190 -18.18 5.38 18.17
N LYS A 191 -19.21 4.75 17.59
CA LYS A 191 -19.54 3.33 17.78
C LYS A 191 -18.47 2.38 17.22
N GLN A 192 -17.86 2.69 16.07
CA GLN A 192 -16.80 1.83 15.51
C GLN A 192 -15.48 1.92 16.30
N ALA A 193 -15.19 3.08 16.89
CA ALA A 193 -14.04 3.24 17.78
C ALA A 193 -14.24 2.52 19.12
N THR A 194 -15.44 2.57 19.72
CA THR A 194 -15.77 1.76 20.91
C THR A 194 -15.78 0.26 20.62
N GLN A 195 -16.28 -0.17 19.46
CA GLN A 195 -16.21 -1.59 19.05
C GLN A 195 -14.77 -2.10 18.89
N ARG A 196 -13.80 -1.20 18.60
CA ARG A 196 -12.37 -1.55 18.54
C ARG A 196 -11.66 -1.51 19.88
N ALA A 197 -12.18 -0.75 20.85
CA ALA A 197 -11.68 -0.76 22.21
C ALA A 197 -12.12 -2.05 22.92
N TRP A 198 -11.26 -2.58 23.77
CA TRP A 198 -11.61 -3.67 24.68
C TRP A 198 -12.22 -3.04 25.92
N SER A 199 -13.42 -3.47 26.33
CA SER A 199 -13.96 -3.08 27.63
C SER A 199 -13.26 -3.86 28.75
N GLU A 200 -13.35 -3.36 29.98
CA GLU A 200 -12.81 -4.02 31.18
C GLU A 200 -13.40 -5.44 31.33
N GLU A 201 -14.71 -5.58 31.11
CA GLU A 201 -15.42 -6.87 31.11
C GLU A 201 -14.86 -7.85 30.08
N GLN A 202 -14.58 -7.39 28.85
CA GLN A 202 -13.98 -8.23 27.81
C GLN A 202 -12.52 -8.60 28.13
N GLU A 203 -11.78 -7.74 28.84
CA GLU A 203 -10.44 -8.08 29.33
C GLU A 203 -10.48 -9.13 30.45
N ASP A 204 -11.46 -9.06 31.34
CA ASP A 204 -11.63 -10.04 32.42
C ASP A 204 -12.11 -11.40 31.89
N GLU A 205 -12.97 -11.39 30.87
CA GLU A 205 -13.33 -12.58 30.11
C GLU A 205 -12.09 -13.22 29.46
N LEU A 206 -11.24 -12.42 28.79
CA LEU A 206 -9.96 -12.87 28.22
C LEU A 206 -9.04 -13.50 29.27
N ARG A 207 -8.95 -12.91 30.47
CA ARG A 207 -8.15 -13.45 31.59
C ARG A 207 -8.71 -14.78 32.07
N THR A 208 -10.02 -14.87 32.21
CA THR A 208 -10.72 -16.08 32.68
C THR A 208 -10.54 -17.23 31.68
N LEU A 209 -10.82 -16.99 30.40
CA LEU A 209 -10.64 -17.97 29.33
C LEU A 209 -9.17 -18.41 29.21
N PHE A 210 -8.22 -17.50 29.39
CA PHE A 210 -6.80 -17.86 29.39
C PHE A 210 -6.42 -18.80 30.55
N MET A 211 -6.94 -18.55 31.76
CA MET A 211 -6.71 -19.41 32.92
C MET A 211 -7.39 -20.77 32.75
N GLU A 212 -8.63 -20.80 32.25
CA GLU A 212 -9.38 -22.02 31.98
C GLU A 212 -8.66 -22.91 30.95
N HIS A 213 -8.16 -22.33 29.84
CA HIS A 213 -7.36 -23.08 28.86
C HIS A 213 -6.08 -23.67 29.47
N LYS A 214 -5.41 -22.90 30.34
CA LYS A 214 -4.19 -23.33 31.02
C LYS A 214 -4.45 -24.45 32.02
N GLU A 215 -5.56 -24.40 32.74
CA GLU A 215 -6.00 -25.45 33.68
C GLU A 215 -6.45 -26.73 32.95
N SER A 216 -7.09 -26.57 31.79
CA SER A 216 -7.62 -27.69 30.98
C SER A 216 -6.54 -28.53 30.30
N GLN A 217 -5.27 -28.07 30.25
CA GLN A 217 -4.18 -28.72 29.49
C GLN A 217 -4.56 -29.08 28.04
N ASN A 218 -5.35 -28.23 27.40
CA ASN A 218 -5.80 -28.47 26.03
C ASN A 218 -4.62 -28.36 25.06
N GLN A 219 -4.55 -29.31 24.10
CA GLN A 219 -3.51 -29.32 23.05
C GLN A 219 -3.78 -28.29 21.94
N GLU A 220 -4.95 -27.65 21.94
CA GLU A 220 -5.33 -26.65 20.96
C GLU A 220 -4.60 -25.32 21.19
N ASP A 221 -4.39 -24.55 20.11
CA ASP A 221 -3.76 -23.24 20.21
C ASP A 221 -4.60 -22.31 21.11
N VAL A 222 -3.95 -21.78 22.16
CA VAL A 222 -4.55 -20.89 23.16
C VAL A 222 -5.39 -19.78 22.52
N VAL A 223 -4.92 -19.19 21.41
CA VAL A 223 -5.60 -18.06 20.78
C VAL A 223 -6.83 -18.52 20.00
N ASP A 224 -6.79 -19.69 19.36
CA ASP A 224 -7.95 -20.24 18.63
C ASP A 224 -9.07 -20.64 19.59
N TRP A 225 -8.71 -21.29 20.69
CA TRP A 225 -9.66 -21.69 21.71
C TRP A 225 -10.32 -20.47 22.35
N ILE A 226 -9.54 -19.46 22.72
CA ILE A 226 -10.08 -18.20 23.27
C ILE A 226 -10.95 -17.51 22.22
N THR A 227 -10.52 -17.44 20.95
CA THR A 227 -11.31 -16.78 19.89
C THR A 227 -12.67 -17.46 19.71
N SER A 228 -12.72 -18.79 19.79
CA SER A 228 -13.96 -19.56 19.65
C SER A 228 -14.90 -19.43 20.85
N ASN A 229 -14.36 -19.24 22.05
CA ASN A 229 -15.13 -19.19 23.30
C ASN A 229 -15.47 -17.76 23.79
N LEU A 230 -15.10 -16.72 23.05
CA LEU A 230 -15.50 -15.35 23.37
C LEU A 230 -17.01 -15.15 23.18
N ILE A 231 -17.64 -14.42 24.10
CA ILE A 231 -19.04 -13.98 23.99
C ILE A 231 -19.20 -13.08 22.75
N ASP A 232 -18.23 -12.19 22.51
CA ASP A 232 -18.20 -11.32 21.34
C ASP A 232 -17.41 -11.94 20.18
N GLN A 233 -18.13 -12.63 19.28
CA GLN A 233 -17.59 -13.25 18.06
C GLN A 233 -17.18 -12.24 16.97
N SER A 234 -17.34 -10.93 17.20
CA SER A 234 -16.88 -9.90 16.26
C SER A 234 -15.36 -9.70 16.29
N LYS A 235 -14.68 -10.22 17.33
CA LYS A 235 -13.23 -10.05 17.53
C LYS A 235 -12.44 -11.08 16.73
N SER A 236 -11.59 -10.60 15.83
CA SER A 236 -10.67 -11.47 15.08
C SER A 236 -9.56 -12.03 15.97
N ARG A 237 -9.07 -13.23 15.62
CA ARG A 237 -7.89 -13.86 16.24
C ARG A 237 -6.71 -12.90 16.43
N ARG A 238 -6.47 -12.01 15.45
CA ARG A 238 -5.37 -11.02 15.51
C ARG A 238 -5.59 -10.00 16.64
N GLN A 239 -6.83 -9.57 16.87
CA GLN A 239 -7.18 -8.65 17.95
C GLN A 239 -7.01 -9.33 19.31
N VAL A 240 -7.47 -10.58 19.43
CA VAL A 240 -7.30 -11.42 20.63
C VAL A 240 -5.81 -11.59 20.97
N LEU A 241 -4.99 -12.02 19.99
CA LEU A 241 -3.55 -12.17 20.19
C LEU A 241 -2.86 -10.87 20.61
N LYS A 242 -3.20 -9.74 19.99
CA LYS A 242 -2.64 -8.44 20.35
C LYS A 242 -2.98 -8.10 21.79
N LYS A 243 -4.23 -8.35 22.21
CA LYS A 243 -4.68 -8.02 23.55
C LYS A 243 -4.07 -8.92 24.62
N LEU A 244 -3.96 -10.23 24.37
CA LEU A 244 -3.28 -11.17 25.27
C LEU A 244 -1.80 -10.80 25.50
N LYS A 245 -1.12 -10.25 24.49
CA LYS A 245 0.24 -9.71 24.64
C LYS A 245 0.28 -8.41 25.45
N GLU A 246 -0.68 -7.51 25.24
CA GLU A 246 -0.81 -6.27 26.03
C GLU A 246 -1.05 -6.57 27.51
N LEU A 247 -1.86 -7.59 27.81
CA LEU A 247 -2.12 -8.07 29.18
C LEU A 247 -0.96 -8.89 29.78
N MET A 248 0.14 -9.07 29.04
CA MET A 248 1.30 -9.91 29.40
C MET A 248 0.95 -11.35 29.79
N LEU A 249 -0.20 -11.86 29.34
CA LEU A 249 -0.60 -13.25 29.56
C LEU A 249 0.18 -14.19 28.62
N LEU A 250 0.56 -13.70 27.44
CA LEU A 250 1.33 -14.43 26.43
C LEU A 250 2.71 -13.79 26.20
N ILE A 251 3.68 -14.12 27.06
CA ILE A 251 5.06 -13.60 26.98
C ILE A 251 5.87 -14.31 25.88
N ASP A 252 5.82 -15.66 25.81
CA ASP A 252 6.58 -16.50 24.86
C ASP A 252 5.69 -17.24 23.85
N TYR A 253 4.72 -16.54 23.26
CA TYR A 253 3.82 -17.17 22.27
C TYR A 253 4.57 -17.53 20.97
N LYS A 254 4.83 -18.82 20.76
CA LYS A 254 5.49 -19.35 19.55
C LYS A 254 4.55 -19.57 18.36
N GLY A 255 3.27 -19.22 18.49
CA GLY A 255 2.27 -19.44 17.44
C GLY A 255 2.02 -20.91 17.14
N ARG A 256 1.05 -21.16 16.26
CA ARG A 256 0.94 -22.46 15.59
C ARG A 256 2.33 -22.79 14.99
N LYS A 257 2.96 -23.88 15.42
CA LYS A 257 3.85 -24.62 14.51
C LYS A 257 2.94 -24.95 13.33
N LYS A 258 3.00 -24.16 12.26
CA LYS A 258 2.23 -24.46 11.05
C LYS A 258 2.56 -25.92 10.75
N SER A 259 1.58 -26.80 10.91
CA SER A 259 1.56 -28.01 10.12
C SER A 259 1.50 -27.50 8.69
N THR A 260 2.68 -27.42 8.08
CA THR A 260 2.88 -27.11 6.69
C THR A 260 2.22 -28.23 5.92
N VAL A 261 0.91 -28.14 5.73
CA VAL A 261 0.27 -28.72 4.57
C VAL A 261 0.86 -27.95 3.39
N SER A 262 1.93 -28.54 2.85
CA SER A 262 2.44 -28.37 1.49
C SER A 262 2.58 -26.93 0.99
N LYS A 263 3.59 -26.21 1.48
CA LYS A 263 4.56 -25.68 0.49
C LYS A 263 5.50 -26.85 0.24
N SER A 264 5.43 -27.43 -0.96
CA SER A 264 6.34 -28.47 -1.44
C SER A 264 7.73 -28.24 -0.85
N SER A 265 8.14 -29.18 0.00
CA SER A 265 9.44 -29.21 0.63
C SER A 265 10.48 -28.89 -0.44
N ASN A 266 11.13 -27.73 -0.30
CA ASN A 266 12.20 -27.31 -1.22
C ASN A 266 13.48 -28.15 -0.98
N SER A 267 13.43 -29.09 -0.02
CA SER A 267 14.42 -30.16 0.17
C SER A 267 13.97 -31.41 -0.58
N TRP A 268 14.89 -31.96 -1.35
CA TRP A 268 14.76 -33.28 -1.97
C TRP A 268 15.04 -34.35 -0.90
N THR A 269 14.20 -35.37 -0.81
CA THR A 269 14.50 -36.58 -0.03
C THR A 269 15.28 -37.57 -0.88
N LEU A 270 15.94 -38.55 -0.25
CA LEU A 270 16.68 -39.59 -0.98
C LEU A 270 15.77 -40.36 -1.95
N ASP A 271 14.51 -40.61 -1.57
CA ASP A 271 13.53 -41.28 -2.42
C ASP A 271 13.11 -40.41 -3.62
N GLU A 272 12.92 -39.08 -3.41
CA GLU A 272 12.64 -38.14 -4.49
C GLU A 272 13.81 -38.01 -5.48
N GLU A 273 15.05 -38.12 -4.98
CA GLU A 273 16.27 -38.13 -5.81
C GLU A 273 16.38 -39.41 -6.64
N ALA A 274 16.11 -40.58 -6.02
CA ALA A 274 16.10 -41.86 -6.72
C ALA A 274 15.03 -41.88 -7.83
N ASN A 275 13.82 -41.41 -7.53
CA ASN A 275 12.73 -41.28 -8.51
C ASN A 275 13.12 -40.34 -9.67
N LEU A 276 13.72 -39.18 -9.36
CA LEU A 276 14.20 -38.24 -10.39
C LEU A 276 15.29 -38.87 -11.28
N GLN A 277 16.20 -39.65 -10.69
CA GLN A 277 17.27 -40.32 -11.43
C GLN A 277 16.73 -41.42 -12.35
N GLU A 278 15.77 -42.23 -11.89
CA GLU A 278 15.13 -43.27 -12.69
C GLU A 278 14.36 -42.66 -13.87
N LEU A 279 13.56 -41.61 -13.61
CA LEU A 279 12.84 -40.89 -14.65
C LEU A 279 13.79 -40.23 -15.66
N PHE A 280 14.91 -39.68 -15.20
CA PHE A 280 15.91 -39.13 -16.12
C PHE A 280 16.52 -40.21 -17.01
N GLU A 281 16.93 -41.35 -16.47
CA GLU A 281 17.51 -42.44 -17.26
C GLU A 281 16.51 -43.00 -18.28
N GLN A 282 15.23 -43.07 -17.90
CA GLN A 282 14.15 -43.56 -18.76
C GLN A 282 13.83 -42.59 -19.92
N TYR A 283 13.86 -41.29 -19.68
CA TYR A 283 13.40 -40.28 -20.65
C TYR A 283 14.51 -39.43 -21.28
N LYS A 284 15.80 -39.64 -20.97
CA LYS A 284 16.90 -38.83 -21.53
C LYS A 284 17.04 -38.86 -23.06
N GLU A 285 16.59 -39.93 -23.70
CA GLU A 285 16.64 -40.10 -25.16
C GLU A 285 15.35 -39.66 -25.88
N THR A 286 14.34 -39.17 -25.16
CA THR A 286 13.09 -38.70 -25.79
C THR A 286 13.24 -37.30 -26.39
N ASP A 287 12.28 -36.91 -27.23
CA ASP A 287 12.26 -35.58 -27.84
C ASP A 287 12.03 -34.47 -26.82
N ASP A 288 11.37 -34.73 -25.67
CA ASP A 288 11.19 -33.76 -24.57
C ASP A 288 11.45 -34.41 -23.19
N PRO A 289 12.72 -34.63 -22.82
CA PRO A 289 13.07 -35.31 -21.57
C PRO A 289 12.53 -34.60 -20.33
N LEU A 290 12.56 -33.26 -20.33
CA LEU A 290 12.10 -32.46 -19.19
C LEU A 290 10.58 -32.41 -19.07
N GLY A 291 9.85 -32.45 -20.19
CA GLY A 291 8.40 -32.56 -20.21
C GLY A 291 7.93 -33.87 -19.59
N GLU A 292 8.53 -34.99 -20.00
CA GLU A 292 8.17 -36.32 -19.50
C GLU A 292 8.49 -36.51 -18.00
N ILE A 293 9.65 -36.02 -17.56
CA ILE A 293 10.03 -36.04 -16.14
C ILE A 293 9.04 -35.21 -15.29
N MET A 294 8.59 -34.05 -15.78
CA MET A 294 7.61 -33.23 -15.07
C MET A 294 6.23 -33.90 -14.95
N ASN A 295 5.82 -34.66 -15.97
CA ASN A 295 4.54 -35.34 -16.00
C ASN A 295 4.51 -36.58 -15.10
N ASN A 296 5.65 -37.27 -14.94
CA ASN A 296 5.74 -38.54 -14.22
C ASN A 296 6.35 -38.44 -12.81
N LEU A 297 6.75 -37.24 -12.35
CA LEU A 297 7.25 -37.06 -10.98
C LEU A 297 6.14 -37.28 -9.93
N GLU A 298 6.43 -38.12 -8.93
CA GLU A 298 5.53 -38.42 -7.81
C GLU A 298 5.14 -37.15 -7.03
N ASN A 299 6.12 -36.29 -6.76
CA ASN A 299 5.93 -35.01 -6.08
C ASN A 299 6.20 -33.85 -7.04
N ARG A 300 5.15 -33.22 -7.56
CA ARG A 300 5.29 -32.09 -8.51
C ARG A 300 6.26 -31.01 -7.98
N LYS A 301 7.34 -30.76 -8.73
CA LYS A 301 8.31 -29.67 -8.49
C LYS A 301 8.30 -28.70 -9.68
N ALA A 302 8.72 -27.45 -9.42
CA ALA A 302 8.88 -26.47 -10.49
C ALA A 302 10.02 -26.86 -11.44
N LYS A 303 9.84 -26.62 -12.76
CA LYS A 303 10.80 -26.93 -13.82
C LYS A 303 12.25 -26.57 -13.48
N ASN A 304 12.49 -25.33 -13.04
CA ASN A 304 13.83 -24.84 -12.71
C ASN A 304 14.50 -25.64 -11.57
N ARG A 305 13.72 -26.20 -10.63
CA ARG A 305 14.23 -26.99 -9.51
C ARG A 305 14.62 -28.40 -9.93
N ILE A 306 13.89 -28.97 -10.88
CA ILE A 306 14.25 -30.25 -11.48
C ILE A 306 15.58 -30.11 -12.22
N VAL A 307 15.73 -29.07 -13.06
CA VAL A 307 16.99 -28.78 -13.77
C VAL A 307 18.16 -28.54 -12.81
N GLU A 308 17.97 -27.72 -11.78
CA GLU A 308 18.99 -27.45 -10.76
C GLU A 308 19.39 -28.73 -10.03
N LYS A 309 18.43 -29.61 -9.70
CA LYS A 309 18.72 -30.86 -9.01
C LYS A 309 19.45 -31.87 -9.90
N LEU A 310 19.10 -31.98 -11.18
CA LEU A 310 19.81 -32.82 -12.16
C LEU A 310 21.27 -32.37 -12.33
N LEU A 311 21.55 -31.06 -12.30
CA LEU A 311 22.92 -30.51 -12.30
C LEU A 311 23.67 -30.85 -11.01
N ILE A 312 23.02 -30.72 -9.85
CA ILE A 312 23.63 -31.04 -8.54
C ILE A 312 23.94 -32.53 -8.41
N MET A 313 23.09 -33.40 -8.93
CA MET A 313 23.31 -34.85 -8.97
C MET A 313 24.33 -35.28 -10.04
N GLY A 314 24.78 -34.36 -10.90
CA GLY A 314 25.73 -34.64 -11.97
C GLY A 314 25.15 -35.49 -13.10
N LEU A 315 23.81 -35.59 -13.20
CA LEU A 315 23.12 -36.35 -14.24
C LEU A 315 23.15 -35.64 -15.60
N ILE A 316 23.28 -34.31 -15.59
CA ILE A 316 23.46 -33.45 -16.77
C ILE A 316 24.64 -32.50 -16.53
N ARG A 317 25.34 -32.11 -17.60
CA ARG A 317 26.42 -31.10 -17.53
C ARG A 317 25.92 -29.72 -17.90
N ASP A 318 24.94 -29.66 -18.79
CA ASP A 318 24.29 -28.42 -19.23
C ASP A 318 22.76 -28.56 -19.27
N LYS A 319 22.08 -27.46 -18.95
CA LYS A 319 20.61 -27.34 -19.00
C LYS A 319 20.02 -27.58 -20.40
N ASN A 320 20.86 -27.55 -21.43
CA ASN A 320 20.48 -27.76 -22.81
C ASN A 320 20.26 -29.24 -23.16
N GLU A 321 20.82 -30.18 -22.39
CA GLU A 321 20.71 -31.63 -22.66
C GLU A 321 19.29 -32.18 -22.53
N ILE A 322 18.46 -31.51 -21.72
CA ILE A 322 17.08 -31.88 -21.40
C ILE A 322 16.06 -30.96 -22.04
N ARG A 323 16.47 -30.09 -22.98
CA ARG A 323 15.54 -29.25 -23.74
C ARG A 323 14.89 -30.07 -24.84
N LYS A 324 13.64 -29.72 -25.18
CA LYS A 324 12.91 -30.31 -26.30
C LYS A 324 13.72 -30.22 -27.59
N ARG A 325 14.04 -31.38 -28.19
CA ARG A 325 14.77 -31.49 -29.45
C ARG A 325 13.84 -31.11 -30.60
N ARG A 326 14.25 -30.15 -31.43
CA ARG A 326 13.53 -29.79 -32.67
C ARG A 326 14.02 -30.68 -33.80
N ASN A 327 13.17 -31.61 -34.27
CA ASN A 327 13.44 -32.32 -35.53
C ASN A 327 13.31 -31.34 -36.70
N LYS A 328 14.43 -30.95 -37.31
CA LYS A 328 14.43 -30.36 -38.66
C LYS A 328 14.21 -31.50 -39.67
N GLN A 329 12.96 -31.91 -39.86
CA GLN A 329 12.58 -32.67 -41.05
C GLN A 329 12.28 -31.69 -42.18
N GLY A 330 13.03 -31.83 -43.28
CA GLY A 330 13.07 -30.89 -44.39
C GLY A 330 11.79 -30.86 -45.21
N ARG A 331 11.32 -29.65 -45.50
CA ARG A 331 10.46 -29.41 -46.67
C ARG A 331 11.32 -29.64 -47.92
N LYS A 332 11.17 -30.79 -48.57
CA LYS A 332 11.50 -30.93 -50.00
C LYS A 332 10.46 -30.10 -50.76
N CYS A 333 10.93 -29.15 -51.56
CA CYS A 333 10.13 -28.55 -52.62
C CYS A 333 10.04 -29.56 -53.76
N GLU A 334 8.83 -29.95 -54.13
CA GLU A 334 8.47 -30.40 -55.47
C GLU A 334 7.37 -29.49 -56.00
#